data_AF-A0A2M9JIQ8-F1
#
_entry.id   AF-A0A2M9JIQ8-F1
#
_cell.length_a   1.000
_cell.length_b   1.000
_cell.length_c   1.000
_cell.angle_alpha   90.00
_cell.angle_beta   90.00
_cell.angle_gamma   90.00
#
_symmetry.space_group_name_H-M   'P 1'
#
loop_
_entity.id
_entity.type
_entity.pdbx_description
1 polymer ?
#
loop_
_entity_poly.entity_id
_entity_poly.type
_entity_poly.pdbx_seq_one_letter_code
_entity_poly.pdbx_strand_id
1 'polypeptide(L)'
;MSVVLVLEGATPAHFAVGVSPLAELAAALHVLTERSHHPEHRALAERVVGAARNDFRAGLERFSPLWAALRWRGFYLAADGARRTLPEQLRALAELPTDRFAELTAYACASGYRGFDFARLLQEPARAAALRHAVSGLPAPHRALAADLLGDPERVRAELLAFLGLCRPAFFTDLWAEAEPALAAAAHRMRQRLADEGPAEALTSLAPSSTLLAGPPRVVFDKLHHSVITPARTQVLLIPTRYGAPHLIVKNEPGLPPVLHFPVDAPEVGVTLARSRMLALTDPRRVRLCRLIARQPLTTADLADRLSMTRPQVSRHLRALRDLGLVRTERDGRFVHYGLDLDAVERIGRDVATALQY
;
A
#
# COMPACT_ATOMS: atom_id res chain seq x y z
N MET A 1 11.67 -11.40 0.30
CA MET A 1 12.47 -10.49 -0.56
C MET A 1 12.91 -9.32 0.32
N SER A 2 13.68 -8.36 -0.18
CA SER A 2 14.13 -7.25 0.67
C SER A 2 14.39 -5.97 -0.11
N VAL A 3 14.09 -4.84 0.54
CA VAL A 3 14.55 -3.53 0.08
C VAL A 3 15.80 -3.16 0.87
N VAL A 4 16.88 -2.86 0.16
CA VAL A 4 18.19 -2.59 0.76
C VAL A 4 18.59 -1.15 0.47
N LEU A 5 18.82 -0.36 1.51
CA LEU A 5 19.43 0.96 1.39
C LEU A 5 20.91 0.83 1.67
N VAL A 6 21.75 1.05 0.65
CA VAL A 6 23.21 1.05 0.75
C VAL A 6 23.68 2.44 1.16
N LEU A 7 24.18 2.56 2.38
CA LEU A 7 24.49 3.84 3.03
C LEU A 7 25.93 4.32 2.84
N GLU A 8 26.73 3.61 2.05
CA GLU A 8 28.08 4.07 1.71
C GLU A 8 28.01 5.44 1.00
N GLY A 9 28.70 6.43 1.57
CA GLY A 9 28.66 7.83 1.10
C GLY A 9 27.35 8.56 1.38
N ALA A 10 26.37 7.93 2.02
CA ALA A 10 25.12 8.59 2.38
C ALA A 10 25.32 9.51 3.59
N THR A 11 24.76 10.72 3.49
CA THR A 11 24.76 11.75 4.54
C THR A 11 23.34 12.21 4.79
N PRO A 12 23.05 12.91 5.90
CA PRO A 12 21.71 13.42 6.19
C PRO A 12 21.12 14.28 5.06
N ALA A 13 21.96 15.01 4.30
CA ALA A 13 21.54 15.83 3.17
C ALA A 13 20.92 15.03 2.00
N HIS A 14 21.19 13.73 1.92
CA HIS A 14 20.59 12.83 0.93
C HIS A 14 19.16 12.39 1.31
N PHE A 15 18.67 12.78 2.48
CA PHE A 15 17.33 12.44 2.96
C PHE A 15 16.50 13.71 3.14
N ALA A 16 15.39 13.81 2.42
CA ALA A 16 14.41 14.87 2.64
C ALA A 16 13.22 14.30 3.40
N VAL A 17 12.88 14.94 4.52
CA VAL A 17 11.74 14.56 5.35
C VAL A 17 10.61 15.56 5.10
N GLY A 18 9.43 15.08 4.74
CA GLY A 18 8.29 15.93 4.39
C GLY A 18 6.97 15.33 4.84
N VAL A 19 6.00 16.20 5.15
CA VAL A 19 4.62 15.81 5.45
C VAL A 19 3.79 16.00 4.19
N SER A 20 3.01 14.98 3.80
CA SER A 20 2.29 14.99 2.53
C SER A 20 0.79 14.70 2.73
N PRO A 21 -0.10 15.70 2.60
CA PRO A 21 -1.54 15.46 2.68
C PRO A 21 -2.05 14.53 1.59
N LEU A 22 -1.46 14.52 0.39
CA LEU A 22 -1.88 13.60 -0.68
C LEU A 22 -1.48 12.15 -0.37
N ALA A 23 -0.31 11.93 0.23
CA ALA A 23 0.12 10.61 0.67
C ALA A 23 -0.75 10.08 1.83
N GLU A 24 -1.10 10.95 2.78
CA GLU A 24 -1.98 10.60 3.89
C GLU A 24 -3.42 10.35 3.42
N LEU A 25 -3.91 11.14 2.47
CA LEU A 25 -5.20 10.90 1.82
C LEU A 25 -5.23 9.52 1.14
N ALA A 26 -4.15 9.16 0.43
CA ALA A 26 -4.04 7.83 -0.20
C ALA A 26 -4.04 6.69 0.85
N ALA A 27 -3.41 6.90 2.01
CA ALA A 27 -3.48 5.94 3.11
C ALA A 27 -4.89 5.84 3.69
N ALA A 28 -5.57 6.95 3.91
CA ALA A 28 -6.95 6.97 4.37
C ALA A 28 -7.91 6.29 3.38
N LEU A 29 -7.78 6.56 2.06
CA LEU A 29 -8.58 5.91 1.01
C LEU A 29 -8.39 4.39 1.01
N HIS A 30 -7.17 3.92 1.26
CA HIS A 30 -6.93 2.49 1.47
C HIS A 30 -7.68 1.95 2.67
N VAL A 31 -7.61 2.62 3.83
CA VAL A 31 -8.35 2.23 5.04
C VAL A 31 -9.86 2.14 4.75
N LEU A 32 -10.42 3.09 3.98
CA LEU A 32 -11.84 3.09 3.60
C LEU A 32 -12.22 1.92 2.69
N THR A 33 -11.28 1.49 1.83
CA THR A 33 -11.48 0.40 0.86
C THR A 33 -11.28 -0.97 1.52
N GLU A 34 -10.25 -1.11 2.36
CA GLU A 34 -9.71 -2.35 2.90
C GLU A 34 -9.94 -2.45 4.42
N ARG A 35 -11.18 -2.18 4.84
CA ARG A 35 -11.56 -1.98 6.26
C ARG A 35 -11.24 -3.15 7.18
N SER A 36 -11.14 -4.37 6.62
CA SER A 36 -10.77 -5.57 7.38
C SER A 36 -9.30 -5.59 7.81
N HIS A 37 -8.41 -4.86 7.13
CA HIS A 37 -6.97 -4.83 7.44
C HIS A 37 -6.60 -3.80 8.51
N HIS A 38 -7.47 -2.80 8.70
CA HIS A 38 -7.28 -1.67 9.61
C HIS A 38 -8.39 -1.65 10.68
N PRO A 39 -8.48 -2.66 11.56
CA PRO A 39 -9.52 -2.73 12.59
C PRO A 39 -9.54 -1.49 13.50
N GLU A 40 -8.38 -0.88 13.77
CA GLU A 40 -8.22 0.36 14.52
C GLU A 40 -8.95 1.56 13.89
N HIS A 41 -9.20 1.51 12.58
CA HIS A 41 -9.87 2.57 11.83
C HIS A 41 -11.25 2.18 11.31
N ARG A 42 -11.78 1.04 11.76
CA ARG A 42 -13.07 0.52 11.30
C ARG A 42 -14.23 1.51 11.52
N ALA A 43 -14.28 2.16 12.68
CA ALA A 43 -15.34 3.12 13.00
C ALA A 43 -15.32 4.35 12.07
N LEU A 44 -14.12 4.84 11.74
CA LEU A 44 -13.93 5.90 10.74
C LEU A 44 -14.47 5.44 9.38
N ALA A 45 -14.07 4.24 8.95
CA ALA A 45 -14.45 3.74 7.62
C ALA A 45 -15.95 3.47 7.49
N GLU A 46 -16.59 2.94 8.52
CA GLU A 46 -18.05 2.75 8.59
C GLU A 46 -18.79 4.09 8.54
N ARG A 47 -18.33 5.09 9.31
CA ARG A 47 -18.92 6.44 9.30
C ARG A 47 -18.81 7.10 7.93
N VAL A 48 -17.61 7.16 7.37
CA VAL A 48 -17.35 7.85 6.09
C VAL A 48 -18.12 7.17 4.96
N VAL A 49 -18.02 5.84 4.82
CA VAL A 49 -18.68 5.15 3.70
C VAL A 49 -20.19 5.01 3.92
N GLY A 50 -20.64 4.91 5.18
CA GLY A 50 -22.05 4.91 5.54
C GLY A 50 -22.76 6.20 5.13
N ALA A 51 -22.12 7.35 5.36
CA ALA A 51 -22.63 8.67 4.97
C ALA A 51 -22.28 9.10 3.53
N ALA A 52 -21.42 8.35 2.84
CA ALA A 52 -20.95 8.71 1.51
C ALA A 52 -22.07 8.73 0.45
N ARG A 53 -22.06 9.79 -0.37
CA ARG A 53 -22.86 9.92 -1.58
C ARG A 53 -22.48 8.86 -2.62
N ASN A 54 -23.38 8.61 -3.58
CA ASN A 54 -23.18 7.57 -4.61
C ASN A 54 -21.97 7.85 -5.51
N ASP A 55 -21.74 9.12 -5.86
CA ASP A 55 -20.58 9.59 -6.63
C ASP A 55 -19.25 9.26 -5.92
N PHE A 56 -19.18 9.51 -4.61
CA PHE A 56 -18.02 9.16 -3.78
C PHE A 56 -17.80 7.65 -3.72
N ARG A 57 -18.87 6.85 -3.50
CA ARG A 57 -18.76 5.39 -3.45
C ARG A 57 -18.28 4.81 -4.79
N ALA A 58 -18.84 5.31 -5.90
CA ALA A 58 -18.42 4.90 -7.24
C ALA A 58 -16.96 5.25 -7.52
N GLY A 59 -16.51 6.44 -7.13
CA GLY A 59 -15.10 6.83 -7.25
C GLY A 59 -14.17 5.99 -6.38
N LEU A 60 -14.58 5.69 -5.13
CA LEU A 60 -13.82 4.85 -4.21
C LEU A 60 -13.60 3.44 -4.78
N GLU A 61 -14.62 2.86 -5.43
CA GLU A 61 -14.53 1.56 -6.09
C GLU A 61 -13.69 1.63 -7.38
N ARG A 62 -14.01 2.56 -8.28
CA ARG A 62 -13.36 2.73 -9.60
C ARG A 62 -11.85 2.90 -9.48
N PHE A 63 -11.40 3.73 -8.54
CA PHE A 63 -9.99 4.08 -8.37
C PHE A 63 -9.29 3.27 -7.26
N SER A 64 -9.96 2.28 -6.67
CA SER A 64 -9.37 1.38 -5.67
C SER A 64 -8.01 0.78 -6.05
N PRO A 65 -7.70 0.46 -7.33
CA PRO A 65 -6.36 -0.02 -7.70
C PRO A 65 -5.22 0.95 -7.32
N LEU A 66 -5.50 2.27 -7.26
CA LEU A 66 -4.50 3.29 -6.98
C LEU A 66 -4.06 3.32 -5.51
N TRP A 67 -4.90 2.86 -4.58
CA TRP A 67 -4.56 2.78 -3.15
C TRP A 67 -4.74 1.36 -2.61
N ALA A 68 -4.70 0.36 -3.47
CA ALA A 68 -4.48 -1.03 -3.08
C ALA A 68 -3.07 -1.21 -2.47
N ALA A 69 -2.63 -2.45 -2.27
CA ALA A 69 -1.43 -2.80 -1.50
C ALA A 69 -0.15 -2.01 -1.86
N LEU A 70 0.06 -1.61 -3.12
CA LEU A 70 1.32 -0.99 -3.54
C LEU A 70 1.37 0.54 -3.52
N ARG A 71 0.23 1.21 -3.31
CA ARG A 71 0.02 2.66 -3.44
C ARG A 71 0.58 3.26 -4.75
N TRP A 72 -0.27 3.96 -5.49
CA TRP A 72 0.12 4.57 -6.74
C TRP A 72 1.21 5.62 -6.52
N ARG A 73 2.25 5.59 -7.36
CA ARG A 73 3.42 6.45 -7.21
C ARG A 73 3.08 7.95 -7.37
N GLY A 74 1.98 8.26 -8.04
CA GLY A 74 1.47 9.62 -8.23
C GLY A 74 1.21 10.38 -6.92
N PHE A 75 0.85 9.69 -5.84
CA PHE A 75 0.57 10.31 -4.53
C PHE A 75 1.80 10.88 -3.82
N TYR A 76 2.99 10.64 -4.37
CA TYR A 76 4.27 11.02 -3.76
C TYR A 76 5.14 11.90 -4.69
N LEU A 77 4.55 12.49 -5.75
CA LEU A 77 5.30 13.29 -6.73
C LEU A 77 5.78 14.64 -6.18
N ALA A 78 4.99 15.25 -5.32
CA ALA A 78 5.24 16.58 -4.77
C ALA A 78 5.90 16.58 -3.38
N ALA A 79 6.47 15.44 -2.98
CA ALA A 79 7.18 15.33 -1.71
C ALA A 79 8.66 15.67 -1.94
N ASP A 80 9.03 16.94 -1.85
CA ASP A 80 10.41 17.43 -1.99
C ASP A 80 10.99 17.90 -0.65
N GLY A 81 10.36 17.48 0.46
CA GLY A 81 10.66 17.95 1.81
C GLY A 81 10.02 19.30 2.17
N ALA A 82 9.47 20.04 1.19
CA ALA A 82 8.73 21.27 1.45
C ALA A 82 7.30 20.95 1.94
N ARG A 83 6.77 21.81 2.83
CA ARG A 83 5.38 21.70 3.32
C ARG A 83 4.45 22.25 2.23
N ARG A 84 3.83 21.34 1.47
CA ARG A 84 2.86 21.68 0.42
C ARG A 84 1.45 21.31 0.85
N THR A 85 0.48 22.16 0.52
CA THR A 85 -0.94 21.94 0.76
C THR A 85 -1.52 20.90 -0.20
N LEU A 86 -2.66 20.29 0.15
CA LEU A 86 -3.33 19.33 -0.74
C LEU A 86 -3.63 19.91 -2.14
N PRO A 87 -4.16 21.13 -2.30
CA PRO A 87 -4.36 21.72 -3.63
C PRO A 87 -3.08 21.85 -4.46
N GLU A 88 -1.95 22.20 -3.85
CA GLU A 88 -0.66 22.29 -4.56
C GLU A 88 -0.17 20.91 -5.01
N GLN A 89 -0.35 19.88 -4.19
CA GLN A 89 0.01 18.51 -4.55
C GLN A 89 -0.91 17.94 -5.64
N LEU A 90 -2.20 18.27 -5.62
CA LEU A 90 -3.14 17.91 -6.69
C LEU A 90 -2.81 18.65 -8.00
N ARG A 91 -2.34 19.90 -7.94
CA ARG A 91 -1.86 20.64 -9.12
C ARG A 91 -0.67 19.94 -9.76
N ALA A 92 0.32 19.53 -8.95
CA ALA A 92 1.46 18.78 -9.46
C ALA A 92 1.05 17.45 -10.13
N LEU A 93 -0.02 16.80 -9.63
CA LEU A 93 -0.60 15.63 -10.28
C LEU A 93 -1.27 15.96 -11.63
N ALA A 94 -1.98 17.10 -11.69
CA ALA A 94 -2.65 17.57 -12.91
C ALA A 94 -1.66 17.95 -14.01
N GLU A 95 -0.51 18.50 -13.64
CA GLU A 95 0.57 18.93 -14.54
C GLU A 95 1.50 17.79 -14.95
N LEU A 96 1.30 16.57 -14.41
CA LEU A 96 2.13 15.42 -14.76
C LEU A 96 1.96 15.09 -16.27
N PRO A 97 3.06 14.93 -17.02
CA PRO A 97 2.99 14.55 -18.44
C PRO A 97 2.14 13.29 -18.63
N THR A 98 1.28 13.31 -19.65
CA THR A 98 0.27 12.25 -19.88
C THR A 98 0.90 10.86 -20.00
N ASP A 99 2.06 10.75 -20.66
CA ASP A 99 2.82 9.50 -20.74
C ASP A 99 3.26 8.99 -19.37
N ARG A 100 3.74 9.89 -18.51
CA ARG A 100 4.20 9.53 -17.18
C ARG A 100 3.03 9.18 -16.27
N PHE A 101 1.91 9.90 -16.40
CA PHE A 101 0.67 9.54 -15.73
C PHE A 101 0.23 8.12 -16.12
N ALA A 102 0.23 7.80 -17.41
CA ALA A 102 -0.17 6.49 -17.92
C ALA A 102 0.75 5.38 -17.41
N GLU A 103 2.07 5.56 -17.50
CA GLU A 103 3.05 4.60 -16.99
C GLU A 103 2.85 4.31 -15.50
N LEU A 104 2.81 5.34 -14.65
CA LEU A 104 2.68 5.15 -13.20
C LEU A 104 1.34 4.49 -12.85
N THR A 105 0.28 4.82 -13.58
CA THR A 105 -1.07 4.28 -13.36
C THR A 105 -1.16 2.81 -13.78
N ALA A 106 -0.47 2.41 -14.85
CA ALA A 106 -0.43 1.02 -15.30
C ALA A 106 0.14 0.07 -14.24
N TYR A 107 1.21 0.47 -13.54
CA TYR A 107 1.76 -0.32 -12.42
C TYR A 107 0.74 -0.54 -11.30
N ALA A 108 -0.08 0.46 -10.97
CA ALA A 108 -1.14 0.31 -9.98
C ALA A 108 -2.26 -0.61 -10.48
N CYS A 109 -2.67 -0.45 -11.75
CA CYS A 109 -3.67 -1.32 -12.38
C CYS A 109 -3.23 -2.79 -12.40
N ALA A 110 -1.96 -3.07 -12.69
CA ALA A 110 -1.38 -4.41 -12.71
C ALA A 110 -1.14 -5.02 -11.32
N SER A 111 -1.52 -4.33 -10.24
CA SER A 111 -1.20 -4.75 -8.86
C SER A 111 0.32 -4.95 -8.68
N GLY A 112 1.11 -4.08 -9.31
CA GLY A 112 2.56 -3.97 -9.10
C GLY A 112 3.47 -4.27 -10.25
N TYR A 113 4.75 -4.42 -9.91
CA TYR A 113 5.84 -4.55 -10.87
C TYR A 113 5.87 -5.91 -11.55
N ARG A 114 5.41 -7.01 -10.92
CA ARG A 114 5.25 -8.41 -11.44
C ARG A 114 6.12 -8.85 -12.67
N GLY A 115 7.34 -8.34 -12.81
CA GLY A 115 8.17 -8.51 -14.01
C GLY A 115 7.76 -7.71 -15.26
N PHE A 116 6.74 -6.86 -15.19
CA PHE A 116 6.32 -5.98 -16.27
C PHE A 116 7.06 -4.64 -16.22
N ASP A 117 7.36 -4.13 -17.39
CA ASP A 117 7.83 -2.77 -17.60
C ASP A 117 6.79 -2.05 -18.45
N PHE A 118 6.32 -0.89 -17.98
CA PHE A 118 5.29 -0.08 -18.62
C PHE A 118 5.82 1.28 -19.08
N ALA A 119 7.14 1.46 -19.14
CA ALA A 119 7.73 2.63 -19.76
C ALA A 119 7.16 2.82 -21.17
N ARG A 120 6.83 4.07 -21.52
CA ARG A 120 6.28 4.44 -22.83
C ARG A 120 5.02 3.62 -23.20
N LEU A 121 4.18 3.34 -22.21
CA LEU A 121 2.95 2.53 -22.34
C LEU A 121 2.09 2.91 -23.55
N LEU A 122 1.91 4.22 -23.78
CA LEU A 122 1.03 4.74 -24.83
C LEU A 122 1.67 4.64 -26.23
N GLN A 123 3.00 4.57 -26.30
CA GLN A 123 3.75 4.53 -27.55
C GLN A 123 4.04 3.10 -28.02
N GLU A 124 4.08 2.12 -27.12
CA GLU A 124 4.48 0.75 -27.43
C GLU A 124 3.29 -0.21 -27.33
N PRO A 125 2.74 -0.71 -28.47
CA PRO A 125 1.61 -1.63 -28.48
C PRO A 125 1.84 -2.92 -27.66
N ALA A 126 3.09 -3.38 -27.60
CA ALA A 126 3.49 -4.52 -26.78
C ALA A 126 3.28 -4.28 -25.28
N ARG A 127 3.52 -3.05 -24.79
CA ARG A 127 3.31 -2.68 -23.38
C ARG A 127 1.84 -2.57 -23.03
N ALA A 128 1.04 -2.01 -23.95
CA ALA A 128 -0.42 -2.01 -23.80
C ALA A 128 -1.00 -3.44 -23.77
N ALA A 129 -0.48 -4.35 -24.62
CA ALA A 129 -0.85 -5.75 -24.57
C ALA A 129 -0.43 -6.44 -23.27
N ALA A 130 0.78 -6.16 -22.78
CA ALA A 130 1.27 -6.65 -21.50
C ALA A 130 0.39 -6.19 -20.33
N LEU A 131 -0.05 -4.92 -20.32
CA LEU A 131 -0.97 -4.43 -19.29
C LEU A 131 -2.31 -5.17 -19.33
N ARG A 132 -2.90 -5.33 -20.52
CA ARG A 132 -4.16 -6.09 -20.69
C ARG A 132 -4.02 -7.53 -20.18
N HIS A 133 -2.88 -8.17 -20.46
CA HIS A 133 -2.58 -9.50 -19.95
C HIS A 133 -2.45 -9.50 -18.41
N ALA A 134 -1.67 -8.58 -17.85
CA ALA A 134 -1.40 -8.47 -16.42
C ALA A 134 -2.69 -8.29 -15.59
N VAL A 135 -3.68 -7.54 -16.11
CA VAL A 135 -4.95 -7.29 -15.42
C VAL A 135 -6.02 -8.36 -15.66
N SER A 136 -5.84 -9.27 -16.63
CA SER A 136 -6.89 -10.23 -17.04
C SER A 136 -7.44 -11.09 -15.89
N GLY A 137 -6.57 -11.51 -14.96
CA GLY A 137 -6.92 -12.27 -13.76
C GLY A 137 -7.14 -11.43 -12.50
N LEU A 138 -7.11 -10.10 -12.62
CA LEU A 138 -7.36 -9.17 -11.51
C LEU A 138 -8.83 -8.75 -11.47
N PRO A 139 -9.32 -8.24 -10.34
CA PRO A 139 -10.71 -7.83 -10.17
C PRO A 139 -11.20 -6.76 -11.15
N ALA A 140 -12.52 -6.60 -11.25
CA ALA A 140 -13.15 -5.70 -12.23
C ALA A 140 -12.62 -4.25 -12.20
N PRO A 141 -12.40 -3.60 -11.04
CA PRO A 141 -11.84 -2.23 -11.01
C PRO A 141 -10.46 -2.12 -11.67
N HIS A 142 -9.59 -3.13 -11.50
CA HIS A 142 -8.27 -3.14 -12.13
C HIS A 142 -8.36 -3.21 -13.65
N ARG A 143 -9.24 -4.07 -14.18
CA ARG A 143 -9.46 -4.25 -15.62
C ARG A 143 -10.10 -3.02 -16.25
N ALA A 144 -11.12 -2.47 -15.59
CA ALA A 144 -11.85 -1.29 -16.07
C ALA A 144 -10.93 -0.07 -16.11
N LEU A 145 -10.17 0.19 -15.04
CA LEU A 145 -9.24 1.31 -14.99
C LEU A 145 -8.13 1.18 -16.04
N ALA A 146 -7.58 -0.02 -16.25
CA ALA A 146 -6.58 -0.25 -17.30
C ALA A 146 -7.13 -0.04 -18.71
N ALA A 147 -8.36 -0.48 -18.98
CA ALA A 147 -9.01 -0.26 -20.28
C ALA A 147 -9.26 1.23 -20.54
N ASP A 148 -9.79 1.95 -19.54
CA ASP A 148 -10.02 3.39 -19.64
C ASP A 148 -8.69 4.16 -19.80
N LEU A 149 -7.63 3.74 -19.11
CA LEU A 149 -6.30 4.36 -19.19
C LEU A 149 -5.68 4.24 -20.59
N LEU A 150 -5.84 3.09 -21.24
CA LEU A 150 -5.34 2.86 -22.60
C LEU A 150 -6.18 3.57 -23.67
N GLY A 151 -7.45 3.85 -23.38
CA GLY A 151 -8.35 4.57 -24.28
C GLY A 151 -8.19 6.09 -24.19
N ASP A 152 -8.24 6.64 -22.97
CA ASP A 152 -8.19 8.08 -22.72
C ASP A 152 -7.56 8.38 -21.34
N PRO A 153 -6.22 8.47 -21.27
CA PRO A 153 -5.52 8.71 -20.00
C PRO A 153 -5.80 10.10 -19.42
N GLU A 154 -6.13 11.10 -20.24
CA GLU A 154 -6.42 12.45 -19.77
C GLU A 154 -7.79 12.54 -19.10
N ARG A 155 -8.79 11.85 -19.64
CA ARG A 155 -10.10 11.67 -18.99
C ARG A 155 -9.94 10.95 -17.65
N VAL A 156 -9.16 9.87 -17.59
CA VAL A 156 -8.88 9.15 -16.33
C VAL A 156 -8.22 10.08 -15.31
N ARG A 157 -7.24 10.89 -15.73
CA ARG A 157 -6.60 11.89 -14.86
C ARG A 157 -7.59 12.92 -14.34
N ALA A 158 -8.45 13.47 -15.20
CA ALA A 158 -9.45 14.46 -14.83
C ALA A 158 -10.48 13.91 -13.84
N GLU A 159 -11.01 12.70 -14.09
CA GLU A 159 -11.95 12.03 -13.20
C GLU A 159 -11.32 11.68 -11.84
N LEU A 160 -10.05 11.24 -11.83
CA LEU A 160 -9.32 11.00 -10.59
C LEU A 160 -9.16 12.28 -9.77
N LEU A 161 -8.74 13.37 -10.40
CA LEU A 161 -8.59 14.68 -9.73
C LEU A 161 -9.93 15.18 -9.18
N ALA A 162 -11.01 15.02 -9.94
CA ALA A 162 -12.35 15.34 -9.49
C ALA A 162 -12.74 14.52 -8.24
N PHE A 163 -12.50 13.20 -8.26
CA PHE A 163 -12.74 12.33 -7.11
C PHE A 163 -11.90 12.75 -5.88
N LEU A 164 -10.60 12.99 -6.05
CA LEU A 164 -9.74 13.45 -4.96
C LEU A 164 -10.20 14.81 -4.39
N GLY A 165 -10.77 15.67 -5.24
CA GLY A 165 -11.42 16.92 -4.84
C GLY A 165 -12.64 16.72 -3.94
N LEU A 166 -13.42 15.64 -4.14
CA LEU A 166 -14.57 15.28 -3.29
C LEU A 166 -14.13 14.80 -1.90
N CYS A 167 -12.96 14.18 -1.78
CA CYS A 167 -12.48 13.64 -0.49
C CYS A 167 -12.32 14.71 0.59
N ARG A 168 -11.90 15.92 0.20
CA ARG A 168 -11.65 17.03 1.13
C ARG A 168 -12.89 17.41 1.95
N PRO A 169 -14.03 17.80 1.34
CA PRO A 169 -15.25 18.08 2.10
C PRO A 169 -15.93 16.82 2.65
N ALA A 170 -15.69 15.63 2.08
CA ALA A 170 -16.36 14.41 2.52
C ALA A 170 -15.86 13.88 3.87
N PHE A 171 -14.54 13.92 4.11
CA PHE A 171 -13.96 13.43 5.37
C PHE A 171 -12.54 13.94 5.65
N PHE A 172 -11.78 14.31 4.61
CA PHE A 172 -10.34 14.48 4.76
C PHE A 172 -9.96 15.78 5.48
N THR A 173 -10.82 16.80 5.49
CA THR A 173 -10.54 18.06 6.23
C THR A 173 -10.35 17.80 7.72
N ASP A 174 -11.31 17.13 8.36
CA ASP A 174 -11.27 16.84 9.80
C ASP A 174 -10.16 15.83 10.11
N LEU A 175 -10.04 14.79 9.27
CA LEU A 175 -8.99 13.78 9.40
C LEU A 175 -7.58 14.40 9.34
N TRP A 176 -7.37 15.33 8.40
CA TRP A 176 -6.09 16.01 8.26
C TRP A 176 -5.81 16.93 9.44
N ALA A 177 -6.80 17.67 9.92
CA ALA A 177 -6.66 18.54 11.09
C ALA A 177 -6.23 17.76 12.35
N GLU A 178 -6.69 16.51 12.50
CA GLU A 178 -6.27 15.62 13.59
C GLU A 178 -4.86 15.02 13.36
N ALA A 179 -4.56 14.59 12.14
CA ALA A 179 -3.31 13.87 11.85
C ALA A 179 -2.10 14.79 11.70
N GLU A 180 -2.25 15.97 11.11
CA GLU A 180 -1.15 16.83 10.70
C GLU A 180 -0.19 17.22 11.84
N PRO A 181 -0.64 17.58 13.05
CA PRO A 181 0.28 17.91 14.15
C PRO A 181 1.19 16.74 14.54
N ALA A 182 0.65 15.52 14.58
CA ALA A 182 1.42 14.32 14.91
C ALA A 182 2.43 13.98 13.80
N LEU A 183 2.01 14.10 12.53
CA LEU A 183 2.88 13.91 11.36
C LEU A 183 4.00 14.94 11.31
N ALA A 184 3.70 16.21 11.59
CA ALA A 184 4.69 17.29 11.65
C ALA A 184 5.71 17.06 12.77
N ALA A 185 5.26 16.63 13.96
CA ALA A 185 6.13 16.29 15.06
C ALA A 185 7.03 15.08 14.73
N ALA A 186 6.48 14.04 14.09
CA ALA A 186 7.26 12.89 13.66
C ALA A 186 8.30 13.24 12.58
N ALA A 187 7.93 14.08 11.61
CA ALA A 187 8.87 14.60 10.61
C ALA A 187 9.99 15.41 11.26
N HIS A 188 9.68 16.24 12.26
CA HIS A 188 10.70 16.98 13.02
C HIS A 188 11.67 16.04 13.74
N ARG A 189 11.15 15.06 14.50
CA ARG A 189 11.98 14.05 15.19
C ARG A 189 12.86 13.27 14.22
N MET A 190 12.34 12.90 13.05
CA MET A 190 13.10 12.18 12.03
C MET A 190 14.25 13.04 11.46
N ARG A 191 14.04 14.35 11.26
CA ARG A 191 15.11 15.27 10.84
C ARG A 191 16.19 15.40 11.91
N GLN A 192 15.80 15.56 13.18
CA GLN A 192 16.75 15.60 14.30
C GLN A 192 17.57 14.32 14.36
N ARG A 193 16.90 13.17 14.29
CA ARG A 193 17.57 11.88 14.34
C ARG A 193 18.54 11.64 13.18
N LEU A 194 18.16 12.03 11.96
CA LEU A 194 19.07 12.01 10.82
C LEU A 194 20.32 12.86 11.06
N ALA A 195 20.16 14.04 11.67
CA ALA A 195 21.27 14.95 11.96
C ALA A 195 22.16 14.45 13.11
N ASP A 196 21.55 13.95 14.19
CA ASP A 196 22.22 13.65 15.46
C ASP A 196 22.79 12.22 15.50
N GLU A 197 22.05 11.23 14.99
CA GLU A 197 22.40 9.80 15.03
C GLU A 197 22.85 9.26 13.67
N GLY A 198 22.57 9.99 12.58
CA GLY A 198 22.93 9.62 11.22
C GLY A 198 21.91 8.70 10.51
N PRO A 199 22.10 8.46 9.19
CA PRO A 199 21.14 7.70 8.37
C PRO A 199 20.89 6.26 8.82
N ALA A 200 21.92 5.55 9.28
CA ALA A 200 21.80 4.15 9.67
C ALA A 200 20.83 3.97 10.84
N GLU A 201 21.02 4.75 11.90
CA GLU A 201 20.13 4.73 13.05
C GLU A 201 18.75 5.22 12.65
N ALA A 202 18.63 6.39 12.03
CA ALA A 202 17.34 6.95 11.61
C ALA A 202 16.47 5.94 10.83
N LEU A 203 17.03 5.29 9.82
CA LEU A 203 16.31 4.31 9.00
C LEU A 203 15.93 3.04 9.77
N THR A 204 16.77 2.60 10.72
CA THR A 204 16.50 1.41 11.55
C THR A 204 15.29 1.61 12.48
N SER A 205 14.94 2.86 12.85
CA SER A 205 13.70 3.10 13.60
C SER A 205 12.40 3.04 12.82
N LEU A 206 12.47 3.09 11.48
CA LEU A 206 11.26 3.19 10.68
C LEU A 206 10.40 1.92 10.72
N ALA A 207 11.01 0.79 11.07
CA ALA A 207 10.31 -0.48 11.25
C ALA A 207 11.06 -1.39 12.22
N PRO A 208 10.36 -2.08 13.13
CA PRO A 208 10.96 -3.09 14.01
C PRO A 208 11.65 -4.24 13.26
N SER A 209 11.21 -4.53 12.03
CA SER A 209 11.77 -5.59 11.17
C SER A 209 13.00 -5.16 10.36
N SER A 210 13.46 -3.91 10.53
CA SER A 210 14.66 -3.45 9.84
C SER A 210 15.92 -4.08 10.43
N THR A 211 16.92 -4.31 9.60
CA THR A 211 18.20 -4.87 10.02
C THR A 211 19.34 -4.01 9.51
N LEU A 212 20.20 -3.57 10.41
CA LEU A 212 21.45 -2.90 10.08
C LEU A 212 22.54 -3.96 9.85
N LEU A 213 23.12 -3.98 8.66
CA LEU A 213 24.24 -4.85 8.30
C LEU A 213 25.52 -4.03 8.16
N ALA A 214 26.60 -4.54 8.75
CA ALA A 214 27.93 -3.95 8.64
C ALA A 214 28.62 -4.34 7.32
N GLY A 215 29.41 -3.42 6.75
CA GLY A 215 30.37 -3.65 5.66
C GLY A 215 29.79 -4.01 4.28
N PRO A 216 29.59 -3.06 3.34
CA PRO A 216 29.32 -1.63 3.58
C PRO A 216 28.01 -1.44 4.37
N PRO A 217 27.82 -0.29 5.06
CA PRO A 217 26.65 -0.07 5.91
C PRO A 217 25.36 -0.13 5.08
N ARG A 218 24.45 -1.00 5.48
CA ARG A 218 23.19 -1.25 4.76
C ARG A 218 22.04 -1.40 5.73
N VAL A 219 20.92 -0.71 5.46
CA VAL A 219 19.65 -0.99 6.15
C VAL A 219 18.78 -1.83 5.25
N VAL A 220 18.36 -2.98 5.78
CA VAL A 220 17.50 -3.93 5.08
C VAL A 220 16.11 -3.85 5.66
N PHE A 221 15.13 -3.55 4.81
CA PHE A 221 13.72 -3.67 5.14
C PHE A 221 13.17 -4.96 4.55
N ASP A 222 12.52 -5.74 5.40
CA ASP A 222 11.77 -6.92 4.98
C ASP A 222 10.56 -6.52 4.16
N LYS A 223 10.54 -6.91 2.88
CA LYS A 223 9.48 -6.56 1.94
C LYS A 223 9.25 -7.68 0.94
N LEU A 224 8.02 -7.76 0.44
CA LEU A 224 7.63 -8.72 -0.60
C LEU A 224 8.27 -8.45 -1.97
N HIS A 225 8.87 -7.28 -2.19
CA HIS A 225 9.61 -6.95 -3.41
C HIS A 225 11.10 -6.72 -3.13
N HIS A 226 11.92 -6.89 -4.15
CA HIS A 226 13.35 -6.58 -4.08
C HIS A 226 13.66 -5.23 -4.71
N SER A 227 14.44 -4.41 -4.02
CA SER A 227 14.96 -3.15 -4.52
C SER A 227 16.27 -2.81 -3.82
N VAL A 228 17.20 -2.19 -4.53
CA VAL A 228 18.44 -1.64 -3.97
C VAL A 228 18.43 -0.14 -4.22
N ILE A 229 18.54 0.63 -3.14
CA ILE A 229 18.54 2.08 -3.15
C ILE A 229 19.89 2.56 -2.63
N THR A 230 20.53 3.49 -3.34
CA THR A 230 21.80 4.11 -2.94
C THR A 230 21.56 5.60 -2.73
N PRO A 231 21.29 6.06 -1.48
CA PRO A 231 20.96 7.46 -1.20
C PRO A 231 22.05 8.45 -1.65
N ALA A 232 23.33 8.03 -1.67
CA ALA A 232 24.43 8.83 -2.20
C ALA A 232 24.29 9.18 -3.70
N ARG A 233 23.41 8.51 -4.44
CA ARG A 233 23.14 8.74 -5.87
C ARG A 233 21.77 9.35 -6.15
N THR A 234 20.86 9.30 -5.20
CA THR A 234 19.50 9.83 -5.34
C THR A 234 18.97 10.23 -3.98
N GLN A 235 18.34 11.41 -3.89
CA GLN A 235 17.68 11.81 -2.67
C GLN A 235 16.57 10.81 -2.30
N VAL A 236 16.44 10.49 -1.02
CA VAL A 236 15.40 9.61 -0.48
C VAL A 236 14.41 10.44 0.32
N LEU A 237 13.12 10.22 0.08
CA LEU A 237 12.03 10.94 0.72
C LEU A 237 11.48 10.13 1.89
N LEU A 238 11.47 10.70 3.08
CA LEU A 238 10.85 10.11 4.26
C LEU A 238 9.55 10.84 4.57
N ILE A 239 8.42 10.12 4.55
CA ILE A 239 7.09 10.70 4.74
C ILE A 239 6.39 9.94 5.87
N PRO A 240 6.07 10.58 7.01
CA PRO A 240 5.31 9.94 8.07
C PRO A 240 3.87 9.72 7.64
N THR A 241 3.22 8.70 8.20
CA THR A 241 1.80 8.43 8.00
C THR A 241 1.15 7.82 9.23
N ARG A 242 -0.06 8.27 9.55
CA ARG A 242 -0.85 7.74 10.67
C ARG A 242 -1.82 6.68 10.15
N TYR A 243 -2.49 6.95 9.04
CA TYR A 243 -3.43 6.00 8.42
C TYR A 243 -2.76 4.96 7.53
N GLY A 244 -1.46 5.06 7.30
CA GLY A 244 -0.65 3.99 6.71
C GLY A 244 -0.11 3.00 7.75
N ALA A 245 -0.30 3.28 9.04
CA ALA A 245 0.11 2.37 10.09
C ALA A 245 -0.56 1.00 9.96
N PRO A 246 0.13 -0.09 10.38
CA PRO A 246 1.52 -0.15 10.85
C PRO A 246 2.54 -0.36 9.69
N HIS A 247 2.17 -0.09 8.44
CA HIS A 247 2.96 -0.52 7.28
C HIS A 247 3.98 0.54 6.84
N LEU A 248 5.27 0.17 6.86
CA LEU A 248 6.29 0.89 6.10
C LEU A 248 6.15 0.55 4.61
N ILE A 249 5.87 1.53 3.77
CA ILE A 249 5.83 1.36 2.32
C ILE A 249 7.11 1.94 1.72
N VAL A 250 7.74 1.19 0.82
CA VAL A 250 8.88 1.66 0.04
C VAL A 250 8.50 1.73 -1.43
N LYS A 251 8.81 2.86 -2.06
CA LYS A 251 8.57 3.15 -3.48
C LYS A 251 9.90 3.47 -4.14
N ASN A 252 10.22 2.78 -5.23
CA ASN A 252 11.50 2.91 -5.94
C ASN A 252 11.31 2.79 -7.46
N GLU A 253 10.45 3.64 -7.99
CA GLU A 253 10.20 3.76 -9.42
C GLU A 253 11.34 4.48 -10.15
N PRO A 254 11.80 3.98 -11.32
CA PRO A 254 12.81 4.65 -12.11
C PRO A 254 12.44 6.10 -12.43
N GLY A 255 13.43 7.00 -12.40
CA GLY A 255 13.27 8.42 -12.72
C GLY A 255 12.57 9.24 -11.64
N LEU A 256 12.29 8.67 -10.46
CA LEU A 256 11.73 9.40 -9.33
C LEU A 256 12.54 9.11 -8.06
N PRO A 257 12.66 10.08 -7.13
CA PRO A 257 13.27 9.84 -5.83
C PRO A 257 12.60 8.67 -5.10
N PRO A 258 13.33 7.76 -4.46
CA PRO A 258 12.72 6.71 -3.64
C PRO A 258 11.97 7.32 -2.45
N VAL A 259 10.87 6.68 -2.04
CA VAL A 259 10.03 7.12 -0.93
C VAL A 259 9.92 6.03 0.11
N LEU A 260 10.14 6.38 1.37
CA LEU A 260 9.79 5.58 2.54
C LEU A 260 8.63 6.28 3.24
N HIS A 261 7.44 5.70 3.11
CA HIS A 261 6.23 6.15 3.77
C HIS A 261 6.08 5.35 5.07
N PHE A 262 6.42 5.95 6.20
CA PHE A 262 6.66 5.24 7.46
C PHE A 262 5.56 5.52 8.49
N PRO A 263 5.16 4.49 9.26
CA PRO A 263 4.05 4.63 10.19
C PRO A 263 4.46 5.48 11.41
N VAL A 264 3.52 6.28 11.89
CA VAL A 264 3.58 6.95 13.19
C VAL A 264 2.39 6.50 14.03
N ASP A 265 2.56 6.55 15.36
CA ASP A 265 1.50 6.19 16.30
C ASP A 265 0.87 4.82 16.01
N ALA A 266 1.67 3.90 15.46
CA ALA A 266 1.20 2.56 15.10
C ALA A 266 0.64 1.90 16.35
N PRO A 267 -0.61 1.40 16.33
CA PRO A 267 -1.21 0.81 17.51
C PRO A 267 -0.33 -0.36 17.95
N GLU A 268 0.09 -0.33 19.22
CA GLU A 268 0.72 -1.50 19.83
C GLU A 268 -0.27 -2.66 19.69
N VAL A 269 0.14 -3.71 18.98
CA VAL A 269 -0.66 -4.93 18.90
C VAL A 269 -0.63 -5.54 20.30
N GLY A 270 -1.71 -5.32 21.05
CA GLY A 270 -1.84 -5.87 22.39
C GLY A 270 -1.59 -7.38 22.38
N VAL A 271 -0.88 -7.88 23.40
CA VAL A 271 -0.44 -9.28 23.52
C VAL A 271 -1.58 -10.27 23.24
N THR A 272 -2.81 -9.94 23.61
CA THR A 272 -4.01 -10.74 23.34
C THR A 272 -4.26 -10.94 21.84
N LEU A 273 -4.24 -9.88 21.03
CA LEU A 273 -4.47 -10.00 19.59
C LEU A 273 -3.32 -10.75 18.90
N ALA A 274 -2.07 -10.47 19.30
CA ALA A 274 -0.91 -11.20 18.83
C ALA A 274 -1.04 -12.70 19.13
N ARG A 275 -1.41 -13.06 20.37
CA ARG A 275 -1.67 -14.43 20.79
C ARG A 275 -2.78 -15.10 20.00
N SER A 276 -3.92 -14.41 19.79
CA SER A 276 -5.04 -14.95 19.01
C SER A 276 -4.66 -15.21 17.56
N ARG A 277 -3.87 -14.31 16.94
CA ARG A 277 -3.33 -14.50 15.59
C ARG A 277 -2.39 -15.71 15.51
N MET A 278 -1.47 -15.85 16.45
CA MET A 278 -0.59 -17.02 16.54
C MET A 278 -1.39 -18.32 16.69
N LEU A 279 -2.35 -18.36 17.62
CA LEU A 279 -3.23 -19.51 17.85
C LEU A 279 -4.12 -19.82 16.64
N ALA A 280 -4.46 -18.84 15.81
CA ALA A 280 -5.23 -19.10 14.60
C ALA A 280 -4.43 -19.88 13.55
N LEU A 281 -3.11 -19.67 13.52
CA LEU A 281 -2.19 -20.30 12.57
C LEU A 281 -1.61 -21.64 13.06
N THR A 282 -2.05 -22.15 14.22
CA THR A 282 -1.68 -23.51 14.67
C THR A 282 -2.59 -24.61 14.12
N ASP A 283 -3.76 -24.27 13.58
CA ASP A 283 -4.69 -25.25 12.99
C ASP A 283 -4.23 -25.64 11.57
N PRO A 284 -3.95 -26.92 11.31
CA PRO A 284 -3.40 -27.37 10.02
C PRO A 284 -4.37 -27.13 8.84
N ARG A 285 -5.68 -27.11 9.08
CA ARG A 285 -6.68 -26.79 8.05
C ARG A 285 -6.66 -25.31 7.72
N ARG A 286 -6.51 -24.43 8.72
CA ARG A 286 -6.35 -22.98 8.49
C ARG A 286 -5.04 -22.68 7.76
N VAL A 287 -3.94 -23.33 8.12
CA VAL A 287 -2.65 -23.19 7.41
C VAL A 287 -2.77 -23.60 5.94
N ARG A 288 -3.38 -24.76 5.65
CA ARG A 288 -3.63 -25.20 4.27
C ARG A 288 -4.50 -24.22 3.51
N LEU A 289 -5.56 -23.71 4.14
CA LEU A 289 -6.42 -22.69 3.55
C LEU A 289 -5.62 -21.43 3.22
N CYS A 290 -4.88 -20.89 4.18
CA CYS A 290 -4.04 -19.70 4.02
C CYS A 290 -3.06 -19.87 2.84
N ARG A 291 -2.44 -21.05 2.68
CA ARG A 291 -1.55 -21.34 1.55
C ARG A 291 -2.23 -21.23 0.20
N LEU A 292 -3.46 -21.71 0.09
CA LEU A 292 -4.22 -21.63 -1.16
C LEU A 292 -4.55 -20.18 -1.52
N ILE A 293 -5.05 -19.40 -0.55
CA ILE A 293 -5.45 -18.00 -0.76
C ILE A 293 -4.28 -17.01 -0.79
N ALA A 294 -3.08 -17.43 -0.39
CA ALA A 294 -1.85 -16.65 -0.56
C ALA A 294 -1.40 -16.61 -2.04
N ARG A 295 -1.63 -17.70 -2.78
CA ARG A 295 -1.19 -17.84 -4.18
C ARG A 295 -2.16 -17.17 -5.15
N GLN A 296 -3.46 -17.28 -4.90
CA GLN A 296 -4.49 -16.65 -5.70
C GLN A 296 -5.79 -16.46 -4.90
N PRO A 297 -6.60 -15.42 -5.20
CA PRO A 297 -7.91 -15.28 -4.59
C PRO A 297 -8.84 -16.46 -4.95
N LEU A 298 -9.51 -17.05 -3.94
CA LEU A 298 -10.38 -18.22 -4.11
C LEU A 298 -11.73 -18.04 -3.42
N THR A 299 -12.79 -18.65 -3.96
CA THR A 299 -14.10 -18.65 -3.31
C THR A 299 -14.21 -19.71 -2.21
N THR A 300 -15.25 -19.61 -1.38
CA THR A 300 -15.56 -20.67 -0.40
C THR A 300 -15.83 -22.03 -1.07
N ALA A 301 -16.39 -22.03 -2.28
CA ALA A 301 -16.62 -23.27 -3.04
C ALA A 301 -15.29 -23.87 -3.50
N ASP A 302 -14.41 -23.08 -4.11
CA ASP A 302 -13.09 -23.54 -4.56
C ASP A 302 -12.28 -24.15 -3.40
N LEU A 303 -12.33 -23.50 -2.23
CA LEU A 303 -11.63 -23.95 -1.03
C LEU A 303 -12.25 -25.22 -0.44
N ALA A 304 -13.57 -25.37 -0.47
CA ALA A 304 -14.26 -26.57 -0.03
C ALA A 304 -13.84 -27.78 -0.86
N ASP A 305 -13.82 -27.61 -2.19
CA ASP A 305 -13.46 -28.66 -3.13
C ASP A 305 -11.97 -29.04 -3.01
N ARG A 306 -11.07 -28.06 -2.94
CA ARG A 306 -9.61 -28.30 -2.83
C ARG A 306 -9.16 -28.90 -1.51
N LEU A 307 -9.87 -28.61 -0.41
CA LEU A 307 -9.50 -29.07 0.93
C LEU A 307 -10.30 -30.30 1.38
N SER A 308 -11.21 -30.80 0.56
CA SER A 308 -12.16 -31.86 0.92
C SER A 308 -12.93 -31.52 2.21
N MET A 309 -13.40 -30.28 2.30
CA MET A 309 -14.13 -29.75 3.46
C MET A 309 -15.51 -29.29 3.01
N THR A 310 -16.49 -29.32 3.92
CA THR A 310 -17.80 -28.75 3.63
C THR A 310 -17.72 -27.21 3.59
N ARG A 311 -18.57 -26.58 2.76
CA ARG A 311 -18.65 -25.09 2.69
C ARG A 311 -18.87 -24.42 4.06
N PRO A 312 -19.71 -24.95 4.98
CA PRO A 312 -19.84 -24.40 6.33
C PRO A 312 -18.53 -24.47 7.14
N GLN A 313 -17.76 -25.56 7.03
CA GLN A 313 -16.46 -25.68 7.70
C GLN A 313 -15.48 -24.64 7.19
N VAL A 314 -15.36 -24.50 5.87
CA VAL A 314 -14.49 -23.48 5.24
C VAL A 314 -14.90 -22.07 5.64
N SER A 315 -16.20 -21.75 5.58
CA SER A 315 -16.74 -20.43 5.97
C SER A 315 -16.42 -20.08 7.42
N ARG A 316 -16.50 -21.05 8.34
CA ARG A 316 -16.11 -20.87 9.75
C ARG A 316 -14.63 -20.54 9.90
N HIS A 317 -13.74 -21.23 9.19
CA HIS A 317 -12.31 -20.93 9.22
C HIS A 317 -12.00 -19.56 8.62
N LEU A 318 -12.59 -19.23 7.48
CA LEU A 318 -12.45 -17.93 6.83
C LEU A 318 -12.93 -16.79 7.72
N ARG A 319 -14.07 -16.96 8.40
CA ARG A 319 -14.60 -16.00 9.37
C ARG A 319 -13.59 -15.77 10.50
N ALA A 320 -13.12 -16.84 11.14
CA ALA A 320 -12.16 -16.72 12.24
C ALA A 320 -10.86 -16.01 11.83
N LEU A 321 -10.35 -16.31 10.62
CA LEU A 321 -9.14 -15.65 10.09
C LEU A 321 -9.39 -14.18 9.72
N ARG A 322 -10.54 -13.88 9.11
CA ARG A 322 -10.94 -12.52 8.74
C ARG A 322 -11.18 -11.65 9.96
N ASP A 323 -11.82 -12.18 11.00
CA ASP A 323 -12.10 -11.44 12.23
C ASP A 323 -10.80 -11.08 12.99
N LEU A 324 -9.70 -11.78 12.70
CA LEU A 324 -8.35 -11.46 13.17
C LEU A 324 -7.52 -10.60 12.19
N GLY A 325 -8.11 -10.23 11.05
CA GLY A 325 -7.45 -9.44 9.99
C GLY A 325 -6.39 -10.21 9.21
N LEU A 326 -6.45 -11.56 9.15
CA LEU A 326 -5.47 -12.37 8.40
C LEU A 326 -5.91 -12.67 6.97
N VAL A 327 -7.19 -12.41 6.64
CA VAL A 327 -7.79 -12.74 5.34
C VAL A 327 -8.57 -11.54 4.83
N ARG A 328 -8.37 -11.26 3.54
CA ARG A 328 -9.06 -10.23 2.76
C ARG A 328 -10.22 -10.85 2.01
N THR A 329 -11.24 -10.04 1.74
CA THR A 329 -12.40 -10.48 0.96
C THR A 329 -12.74 -9.47 -0.11
N GLU A 330 -12.96 -9.96 -1.32
CA GLU A 330 -13.38 -9.15 -2.45
C GLU A 330 -14.62 -9.76 -3.09
N ARG A 331 -15.59 -8.93 -3.46
CA ARG A 331 -16.86 -9.41 -4.02
C ARG A 331 -16.87 -9.16 -5.52
N ASP A 332 -17.03 -10.23 -6.29
CA ASP A 332 -17.21 -10.19 -7.74
C ASP A 332 -18.61 -10.74 -8.08
N GLY A 333 -19.56 -9.84 -8.26
CA GLY A 333 -20.98 -10.16 -8.44
C GLY A 333 -21.57 -11.00 -7.30
N ARG A 334 -21.87 -12.28 -7.59
CA ARG A 334 -22.43 -13.24 -6.61
C ARG A 334 -21.36 -13.99 -5.82
N PHE A 335 -20.09 -13.84 -6.19
CA PHE A 335 -18.98 -14.57 -5.59
C PHE A 335 -18.22 -13.69 -4.60
N VAL A 336 -17.69 -14.31 -3.55
CA VAL A 336 -16.75 -13.67 -2.61
C VAL A 336 -15.45 -14.43 -2.72
N HIS A 337 -14.40 -13.74 -3.16
CA HIS A 337 -13.04 -14.22 -3.26
C HIS A 337 -12.28 -13.86 -1.99
N TYR A 338 -11.49 -14.80 -1.50
CA TYR A 338 -10.68 -14.68 -0.30
C TYR A 338 -9.21 -14.68 -0.67
N GLY A 339 -8.45 -13.75 -0.11
CA GLY A 339 -6.99 -13.64 -0.26
C GLY A 339 -6.30 -13.59 1.10
N LEU A 340 -5.06 -14.06 1.20
CA LEU A 340 -4.28 -13.91 2.44
C LEU A 340 -3.84 -12.45 2.61
N ASP A 341 -3.99 -11.87 3.80
CA ASP A 341 -3.31 -10.61 4.14
C ASP A 341 -1.86 -10.91 4.52
N LEU A 342 -0.97 -10.76 3.54
CA LEU A 342 0.45 -11.08 3.71
C LEU A 342 1.11 -10.13 4.71
N ASP A 343 0.73 -8.86 4.72
CA ASP A 343 1.34 -7.89 5.62
C ASP A 343 0.89 -8.14 7.08
N ALA A 344 -0.36 -8.58 7.29
CA ALA A 344 -0.81 -9.02 8.61
C ALA A 344 -0.10 -10.28 9.11
N VAL A 345 0.22 -11.21 8.21
CA VAL A 345 0.96 -12.44 8.55
C VAL A 345 2.44 -12.14 8.79
N GLU A 346 3.07 -11.27 8.00
CA GLU A 346 4.46 -10.83 8.21
C GLU A 346 4.66 -10.20 9.61
N ARG A 347 3.64 -9.48 10.11
CA ARG A 347 3.65 -8.95 11.49
C ARG A 347 3.68 -10.02 12.58
N ILE A 348 3.25 -11.25 12.28
CA ILE A 348 3.35 -12.38 13.21
C ILE A 348 4.74 -13.01 13.13
N GLY A 349 5.28 -13.15 11.92
CA GLY A 349 6.64 -13.62 11.68
C GLY A 349 6.89 -13.98 10.22
N ARG A 350 8.09 -13.65 9.73
CA ARG A 350 8.53 -13.92 8.34
C ARG A 350 8.50 -15.40 7.98
N ASP A 351 8.92 -16.27 8.91
CA ASP A 351 8.94 -17.71 8.67
C ASP A 351 7.53 -18.25 8.40
N VAL A 352 6.54 -17.70 9.11
CA VAL A 352 5.13 -18.03 8.91
C VAL A 352 4.65 -17.51 7.55
N ALA A 353 4.95 -16.26 7.19
CA ALA A 353 4.58 -15.69 5.89
C ALA A 353 5.18 -16.49 4.72
N THR A 354 6.46 -16.85 4.83
CA THR A 354 7.20 -17.65 3.85
C THR A 354 6.58 -19.04 3.72
N ALA A 355 6.36 -19.74 4.84
CA ALA A 355 5.74 -21.06 4.85
C ALA A 355 4.31 -21.08 4.28
N LEU A 356 3.62 -19.94 4.26
CA LEU A 356 2.30 -19.81 3.68
C LEU A 356 2.31 -19.47 2.17
N GLN A 357 3.43 -19.00 1.63
CA GLN A 357 3.57 -18.73 0.19
C GLN A 357 4.08 -19.95 -0.58
N TYR A 358 5.02 -20.70 0.01
CA TYR A 358 5.54 -21.97 -0.52
C TYR A 358 4.60 -23.12 -0.17
#